data_AF-A0A3A6JRJ8-F1
#
_entry.id   AF-A0A3A6JRJ8-F1
#
_cell.length_a   1.000
_cell.length_b   1.000
_cell.length_c   1.000
_cell.angle_alpha   90.00
_cell.angle_beta   90.00
_cell.angle_gamma   90.00
#
_symmetry.space_group_name_H-M   'P 1'
#
loop_
_entity.id
_entity.type
_entity.pdbx_description
1 polymer ?
#
loop_
_entity_poly.entity_id
_entity_poly.type
_entity_poly.pdbx_seq_one_letter_code
_entity_poly.pdbx_strand_id
1 'polypeptide(L)'
;MQWNDHSRLVGQHAFLGASKYHWLNYDTQRLVDAFMSCQAKEKGTRLHAFAAECINLKQKLPKSKKTLNAYVNDAIGFRMDPEQVLFYSENCFGTADAIAFNDKDNFLRIHDLKTGAVPAHIEQLFIYDALFCMEYHVKPKDILIENRIYQNDDVLIETPTADIIDPIIEKIKEFDKIIADLR
;
A
#
# COMPACT_ATOMS: atom_id res chain seq x y z
N MET A 1 9.13 -46.60 -13.88
CA MET A 1 8.07 -45.58 -14.01
C MET A 1 8.68 -44.37 -14.72
N GLN A 2 8.04 -43.85 -15.77
CA GLN A 2 8.45 -42.61 -16.43
C GLN A 2 7.49 -41.50 -15.96
N TRP A 3 8.04 -40.39 -15.48
CA TRP A 3 7.25 -39.23 -15.06
C TRP A 3 6.95 -38.34 -16.28
N ASN A 4 5.77 -37.72 -16.32
CA ASN A 4 5.41 -36.78 -17.37
C ASN A 4 6.24 -35.49 -17.26
N ASP A 5 6.69 -34.95 -18.39
CA ASP A 5 7.41 -33.66 -18.40
C ASP A 5 6.44 -32.48 -18.26
N HIS A 6 6.62 -31.75 -17.17
CA HIS A 6 5.92 -30.50 -16.87
C HIS A 6 6.91 -29.39 -16.46
N SER A 7 8.12 -29.39 -17.00
CA SER A 7 9.19 -28.42 -16.73
C SER A 7 8.73 -26.96 -16.74
N ARG A 8 7.76 -26.60 -17.60
CA ARG A 8 7.14 -25.26 -17.64
C ARG A 8 6.47 -24.81 -16.33
N LEU A 9 6.07 -25.72 -15.45
CA LEU A 9 5.35 -25.44 -14.20
C LEU A 9 6.27 -25.33 -12.97
N VAL A 10 7.57 -25.60 -13.12
CA VAL A 10 8.53 -25.55 -12.01
C VAL A 10 8.56 -24.14 -11.42
N GLY A 11 8.38 -24.04 -10.09
CA GLY A 11 8.34 -22.77 -9.36
C GLY A 11 7.02 -21.99 -9.47
N GLN A 12 6.04 -22.46 -10.25
CA GLN A 12 4.72 -21.82 -10.32
C GLN A 12 3.83 -22.23 -9.16
N HIS A 13 2.96 -21.32 -8.72
CA HIS A 13 1.95 -21.57 -7.70
C HIS A 13 0.56 -21.55 -8.32
N ALA A 14 -0.08 -22.72 -8.43
CA ALA A 14 -1.47 -22.82 -8.89
C ALA A 14 -2.45 -22.30 -7.82
N PHE A 15 -3.60 -21.77 -8.26
CA PHE A 15 -4.70 -21.37 -7.37
C PHE A 15 -5.17 -22.53 -6.48
N LEU A 16 -5.41 -23.70 -7.09
CA LEU A 16 -5.66 -24.97 -6.38
C LEU A 16 -4.34 -25.71 -6.11
N GLY A 17 -3.40 -25.04 -5.44
CA GLY A 17 -2.08 -25.59 -5.17
C GLY A 17 -2.11 -26.75 -4.18
N ALA A 18 -1.32 -27.79 -4.44
CA ALA A 18 -1.22 -28.97 -3.57
C ALA A 18 -0.67 -28.66 -2.16
N SER A 19 0.06 -27.55 -1.99
CA SER A 19 0.56 -27.08 -0.69
C SER A 19 -0.49 -26.35 0.16
N LYS A 20 -1.70 -26.10 -0.37
CA LYS A 20 -2.78 -25.36 0.31
C LYS A 20 -4.03 -26.23 0.42
N TYR A 21 -4.14 -27.09 1.42
CA TYR A 21 -5.26 -28.05 1.51
C TYR A 21 -6.65 -27.42 1.71
N HIS A 22 -6.75 -26.15 2.12
CA HIS A 22 -8.01 -25.51 2.50
C HIS A 22 -9.08 -25.49 1.40
N TRP A 23 -8.69 -25.50 0.11
CA TRP A 23 -9.64 -25.48 -1.01
C TRP A 23 -10.45 -26.78 -1.16
N LEU A 24 -10.04 -27.88 -0.51
CA LEU A 24 -10.85 -29.11 -0.43
C LEU A 24 -12.19 -28.87 0.27
N ASN A 25 -12.29 -27.83 1.10
CA ASN A 25 -13.50 -27.48 1.85
C ASN A 25 -14.32 -26.38 1.19
N TYR A 26 -14.05 -26.05 -0.08
CA TYR A 26 -14.82 -25.04 -0.80
C TYR A 26 -16.07 -25.66 -1.41
N ASP A 27 -17.21 -25.02 -1.23
CA ASP A 27 -18.33 -25.18 -2.14
C ASP A 27 -18.09 -24.35 -3.42
N THR A 28 -18.98 -24.51 -4.40
CA THR A 28 -18.87 -23.81 -5.69
C THR A 28 -18.85 -22.28 -5.52
N GLN A 29 -19.64 -21.74 -4.60
CA GLN A 29 -19.72 -20.29 -4.41
C GLN A 29 -18.43 -19.74 -3.82
N ARG A 30 -17.92 -20.38 -2.76
CA ARG A 30 -16.65 -20.03 -2.12
C ARG A 30 -15.47 -20.15 -3.09
N LEU A 31 -15.49 -21.14 -3.98
CA LEU A 31 -14.48 -21.28 -5.03
C LEU A 31 -14.49 -20.06 -5.98
N VAL A 32 -15.67 -19.66 -6.46
CA VAL A 32 -15.83 -18.50 -7.35
C VAL A 32 -15.36 -17.22 -6.65
N ASP A 33 -15.82 -16.98 -5.42
CA ASP A 33 -15.47 -15.76 -4.68
C ASP A 33 -13.97 -15.67 -4.39
N ALA A 34 -13.35 -16.79 -3.99
CA ALA A 34 -11.91 -16.85 -3.76
C ALA A 34 -11.10 -16.62 -5.06
N PHE A 35 -11.55 -17.18 -6.19
CA PHE A 35 -10.88 -17.02 -7.47
C PHE A 35 -10.99 -15.58 -8.00
N MET A 36 -12.20 -14.99 -7.92
CA MET A 36 -12.42 -13.61 -8.31
C MET A 36 -11.62 -12.63 -7.44
N SER A 37 -11.54 -12.89 -6.13
CA SER A 37 -10.70 -12.11 -5.21
C SER A 37 -9.21 -12.21 -5.55
N CYS A 38 -8.74 -13.40 -5.93
CA CYS A 38 -7.37 -13.62 -6.38
C CYS A 38 -7.05 -12.80 -7.65
N GLN A 39 -7.93 -12.86 -8.66
CA GLN A 39 -7.77 -12.08 -9.89
C GLN A 39 -7.83 -10.57 -9.65
N ALA A 40 -8.73 -10.12 -8.76
CA ALA A 40 -8.83 -8.70 -8.39
C ALA A 40 -7.54 -8.21 -7.72
N LYS A 41 -6.95 -9.02 -6.83
CA LYS A 41 -5.66 -8.70 -6.20
C LYS A 41 -4.52 -8.60 -7.21
N GLU A 42 -4.40 -9.58 -8.11
CA GLU A 42 -3.38 -9.57 -9.17
C GLU A 42 -3.52 -8.35 -10.09
N LYS A 43 -4.76 -8.04 -10.52
CA LYS A 43 -5.06 -6.84 -11.30
C LYS A 43 -4.70 -5.57 -10.52
N GLY A 44 -5.00 -5.52 -9.23
CA GLY A 44 -4.62 -4.43 -8.33
C GLY A 44 -3.11 -4.21 -8.33
N THR A 45 -2.31 -5.25 -8.06
CA THR A 45 -0.84 -5.17 -8.10
C THR A 45 -0.32 -4.62 -9.43
N ARG A 46 -0.88 -5.08 -10.56
CA ARG A 46 -0.49 -4.57 -11.89
C ARG A 46 -0.85 -3.11 -12.08
N LEU A 47 -1.98 -2.65 -11.53
CA LEU A 47 -2.39 -1.25 -11.60
C LEU A 47 -1.50 -0.34 -10.76
N HIS A 48 -1.05 -0.76 -9.58
CA HIS A 48 -0.07 -0.01 -8.78
C HIS A 48 1.25 0.12 -9.53
N ALA A 49 1.80 -0.98 -10.05
CA ALA A 49 3.04 -0.96 -10.82
C ALA A 49 2.95 -0.02 -12.04
N PHE A 50 1.83 -0.07 -12.77
CA PHE A 50 1.58 0.85 -13.88
C PHE A 50 1.48 2.31 -13.44
N ALA A 51 0.81 2.58 -12.32
CA ALA A 51 0.68 3.93 -11.77
C ALA A 51 2.05 4.49 -11.35
N ALA A 52 2.84 3.70 -10.64
CA ALA A 52 4.20 4.06 -10.23
C ALA A 52 5.08 4.39 -11.44
N GLU A 53 5.03 3.58 -12.50
CA GLU A 53 5.79 3.83 -13.73
C GLU A 53 5.33 5.13 -14.42
N CYS A 54 4.02 5.40 -14.46
CA CYS A 54 3.51 6.68 -14.97
C CYS A 54 4.02 7.88 -14.16
N ILE A 55 4.03 7.79 -12.83
CA ILE A 55 4.51 8.86 -11.93
C ILE A 55 6.01 9.10 -12.15
N ASN A 56 6.82 8.03 -12.16
CA ASN A 56 8.26 8.10 -12.41
C ASN A 56 8.59 8.74 -13.76
N LEU A 57 7.87 8.35 -14.82
CA LEU A 57 8.05 8.92 -16.16
C LEU A 57 7.41 10.30 -16.33
N LYS A 58 6.71 10.81 -15.30
CA LYS A 58 5.91 12.05 -15.35
C LYS A 58 4.86 12.01 -16.47
N GLN A 59 4.41 10.82 -16.84
CA GLN A 59 3.44 10.58 -17.90
C GLN A 59 2.03 10.67 -17.33
N LYS A 60 1.36 11.80 -17.59
CA LYS A 60 -0.03 12.01 -17.17
C LYS A 60 -1.00 11.09 -17.93
N LEU A 61 -2.07 10.71 -17.24
CA LEU A 61 -3.22 9.99 -17.81
C LEU A 61 -4.32 10.98 -18.22
N PRO A 62 -5.27 10.59 -19.11
CA PRO A 62 -6.37 11.46 -19.51
C PRO A 62 -7.11 12.07 -18.32
N LYS A 63 -7.37 13.37 -18.34
CA LYS A 63 -8.06 14.06 -17.25
C LYS A 63 -9.49 13.50 -17.09
N SER A 64 -9.73 12.78 -16.00
CA SER A 64 -11.03 12.20 -15.65
C SER A 64 -11.11 11.95 -14.14
N LYS A 65 -12.31 11.67 -13.63
CA LYS A 65 -12.50 11.25 -12.23
C LYS A 65 -12.11 9.80 -11.96
N LYS A 66 -11.69 9.04 -12.98
CA LYS A 66 -11.28 7.66 -12.78
C LYS A 66 -10.17 7.59 -11.74
N THR A 67 -10.35 6.71 -10.76
CA THR A 67 -9.45 6.54 -9.59
C THR A 67 -7.98 6.58 -9.99
N LEU A 68 -7.57 5.71 -10.93
CA LEU A 68 -6.19 5.62 -11.41
C LEU A 68 -5.69 6.93 -12.04
N ASN A 69 -6.53 7.59 -12.83
CA ASN A 69 -6.17 8.82 -13.53
C ASN A 69 -6.03 9.99 -12.56
N ALA A 70 -6.93 10.09 -11.59
CA ALA A 70 -6.87 11.11 -10.55
C ALA A 70 -5.61 10.92 -9.69
N TYR A 71 -5.37 9.69 -9.20
CA TYR A 71 -4.19 9.33 -8.41
C TYR A 71 -2.87 9.69 -9.12
N VAL A 72 -2.66 9.18 -10.34
CA VAL A 72 -1.41 9.42 -11.11
C VAL A 72 -1.21 10.90 -11.40
N ASN A 73 -2.26 11.60 -11.82
CA ASN A 73 -2.14 13.00 -12.20
C ASN A 73 -1.87 13.92 -11.01
N ASP A 74 -2.47 13.63 -9.84
CA ASP A 74 -2.20 14.35 -8.59
C ASP A 74 -0.79 14.06 -8.10
N ALA A 75 -0.36 12.80 -8.06
CA ALA A 75 0.99 12.44 -7.64
C ALA A 75 2.07 13.14 -8.50
N ILE A 76 1.88 13.19 -9.82
CA ILE A 76 2.75 13.97 -10.71
C ILE A 76 2.66 15.47 -10.41
N GLY A 77 1.46 15.99 -10.17
CA GLY A 77 1.22 17.41 -9.87
C GLY A 77 1.92 17.88 -8.59
N PHE A 78 1.92 17.03 -7.55
CA PHE A 78 2.58 17.26 -6.27
C PHE A 78 4.05 16.83 -6.26
N ARG A 79 4.58 16.30 -7.37
CA ARG A 79 5.97 15.84 -7.52
C ARG A 79 6.34 14.75 -6.52
N MET A 80 5.45 13.78 -6.37
CA MET A 80 5.62 12.67 -5.44
C MET A 80 6.53 11.58 -6.01
N ASP A 81 7.24 10.91 -5.12
CA ASP A 81 8.03 9.72 -5.40
C ASP A 81 7.15 8.48 -5.17
N PRO A 82 6.99 7.58 -6.17
CA PRO A 82 6.19 6.38 -6.01
C PRO A 82 6.98 5.23 -5.40
N GLU A 83 6.28 4.30 -4.74
CA GLU A 83 6.85 3.05 -4.19
C GLU A 83 8.03 3.27 -3.21
N GLN A 84 7.96 4.34 -2.40
CA GLN A 84 9.00 4.65 -1.43
C GLN A 84 8.87 3.77 -0.18
N VAL A 85 9.94 3.05 0.14
CA VAL A 85 10.02 2.27 1.38
C VAL A 85 10.21 3.24 2.56
N LEU A 86 9.40 3.03 3.60
CA LEU A 86 9.56 3.65 4.92
C LEU A 86 9.89 2.56 5.95
N PHE A 87 10.96 2.77 6.71
CA PHE A 87 11.58 1.76 7.56
C PHE A 87 11.81 2.27 8.98
N TYR A 88 11.31 1.51 9.95
CA TYR A 88 11.68 1.65 11.36
C TYR A 88 12.54 0.46 11.84
N SER A 89 12.07 -0.77 11.60
CA SER A 89 12.77 -1.99 12.00
C SER A 89 12.43 -3.16 11.07
N GLU A 90 13.12 -4.29 11.22
CA GLU A 90 12.76 -5.54 10.52
C GLU A 90 11.33 -6.02 10.84
N ASN A 91 10.76 -5.59 11.96
CA ASN A 91 9.41 -5.94 12.37
C ASN A 91 8.37 -4.92 11.89
N CYS A 92 8.79 -3.71 11.49
CA CYS A 92 7.88 -2.63 11.10
C CYS A 92 8.47 -1.77 9.98
N PHE A 93 7.99 -2.02 8.76
CA PHE A 93 8.29 -1.24 7.56
C PHE A 93 7.12 -1.38 6.57
N GLY A 94 7.07 -0.51 5.58
CA GLY A 94 6.11 -0.59 4.49
C GLY A 94 6.53 0.24 3.30
N THR A 95 5.83 0.07 2.18
CA THR A 95 6.05 0.86 0.97
C THR A 95 4.84 1.78 0.76
N ALA A 96 5.06 3.08 0.71
CA ALA A 96 4.02 4.05 0.35
C ALA A 96 3.81 4.04 -1.17
N ASP A 97 2.56 4.07 -1.63
CA ASP A 97 2.28 4.07 -3.08
C ASP A 97 2.84 5.35 -3.74
N ALA A 98 2.66 6.51 -3.09
CA ALA A 98 3.34 7.76 -3.42
C ALA A 98 3.50 8.65 -2.19
N ILE A 99 4.66 9.31 -2.08
CA ILE A 99 5.01 10.22 -0.98
C ILE A 99 5.68 11.49 -1.50
N ALA A 100 5.46 12.61 -0.82
CA ALA A 100 6.28 13.81 -0.99
C ALA A 100 6.43 14.53 0.34
N PHE A 101 7.62 15.04 0.60
CA PHE A 101 7.87 16.00 1.68
C PHE A 101 8.41 17.30 1.10
N ASN A 102 7.82 18.43 1.49
CA ASN A 102 8.29 19.75 1.12
C ASN A 102 8.93 20.45 2.31
N ASP A 103 10.27 20.50 2.32
CA ASP A 103 11.07 21.09 3.38
C ASP A 103 10.80 22.58 3.62
N LYS A 104 10.31 23.31 2.61
CA LYS A 104 10.07 24.77 2.75
C LYS A 104 8.87 25.07 3.65
N ASP A 105 7.86 24.21 3.56
CA ASP A 105 6.58 24.40 4.21
C ASP A 105 6.34 23.32 5.29
N ASN A 106 7.31 22.44 5.53
CA ASN A 106 7.22 21.30 6.44
C ASN A 106 5.96 20.47 6.19
N PHE A 107 5.70 20.14 4.93
CA PHE A 107 4.44 19.53 4.50
C PHE A 107 4.65 18.14 3.91
N LEU A 108 4.12 17.13 4.60
CA LEU A 108 4.08 15.73 4.18
C LEU A 108 2.79 15.42 3.42
N ARG A 109 2.91 14.71 2.30
CA ARG A 109 1.80 14.09 1.58
C ARG A 109 2.05 12.62 1.40
N ILE A 110 1.07 11.80 1.76
CA ILE A 110 1.07 10.37 1.44
C ILE A 110 -0.24 10.03 0.75
N HIS A 111 -0.12 9.47 -0.45
CA HIS A 111 -1.26 9.05 -1.25
C HIS A 111 -1.27 7.53 -1.37
N ASP A 112 -2.46 6.94 -1.34
CA ASP A 112 -2.68 5.51 -1.50
C ASP A 112 -3.77 5.24 -2.55
N LEU A 113 -3.51 4.28 -3.42
CA LEU A 113 -4.40 3.85 -4.49
C LEU A 113 -5.14 2.59 -4.03
N LYS A 114 -6.47 2.60 -4.04
CA LYS A 114 -7.28 1.41 -3.76
C LYS A 114 -8.08 0.99 -4.98
N THR A 115 -7.82 -0.23 -5.45
CA THR A 115 -8.46 -0.82 -6.64
C THR A 115 -9.59 -1.79 -6.31
N GLY A 116 -9.73 -2.19 -5.04
CA GLY A 116 -10.83 -3.03 -4.55
C GLY A 116 -12.10 -2.24 -4.26
N ALA A 117 -13.23 -2.92 -4.09
CA ALA A 117 -14.52 -2.31 -3.78
C ALA A 117 -14.76 -2.09 -2.27
N VAL A 118 -14.03 -2.81 -1.40
CA VAL A 118 -14.14 -2.68 0.06
C VAL A 118 -13.58 -1.31 0.47
N PRO A 119 -14.34 -0.48 1.21
CA PRO A 119 -13.88 0.83 1.65
C PRO A 119 -12.52 0.76 2.34
N ALA A 120 -11.64 1.68 1.96
CA ALA A 120 -10.32 1.79 2.54
C ALA A 120 -10.36 2.35 3.97
N HIS A 121 -9.37 1.97 4.77
CA HIS A 121 -9.16 2.47 6.12
C HIS A 121 -8.03 3.51 6.11
N ILE A 122 -8.33 4.72 6.59
CA ILE A 122 -7.36 5.83 6.61
C ILE A 122 -6.20 5.56 7.58
N GLU A 123 -6.43 4.73 8.60
CA GLU A 123 -5.46 4.37 9.62
C GLU A 123 -4.18 3.76 9.04
N GLN A 124 -4.26 3.15 7.84
CA GLN A 124 -3.06 2.70 7.13
C GLN A 124 -2.12 3.86 6.79
N LEU A 125 -2.64 5.00 6.34
CA LEU A 125 -1.82 6.18 6.05
C LEU A 125 -1.24 6.80 7.31
N PHE A 126 -1.95 6.76 8.45
CA PHE A 126 -1.41 7.22 9.73
C PHE A 126 -0.21 6.38 10.21
N ILE A 127 -0.16 5.10 9.87
CA ILE A 127 1.01 4.25 10.13
C ILE A 127 2.19 4.71 9.26
N TYR A 128 1.96 5.04 7.98
CA TYR A 128 3.02 5.58 7.12
C TYR A 128 3.52 6.94 7.59
N ASP A 129 2.64 7.82 8.08
CA ASP A 129 3.05 9.09 8.69
C ASP A 129 3.97 8.88 9.90
N ALA A 130 3.61 7.94 10.77
CA ALA A 130 4.42 7.55 11.92
C ALA A 130 5.78 7.01 11.48
N LEU A 131 5.81 6.10 10.50
CA LEU A 131 7.05 5.55 9.95
C LEU A 131 7.94 6.64 9.35
N PHE A 132 7.37 7.57 8.58
CA PHE A 132 8.10 8.73 8.05
C PHE A 132 8.72 9.56 9.18
N CYS A 133 7.93 9.90 10.20
CA CYS A 133 8.41 10.67 11.34
C CYS A 133 9.56 9.97 12.07
N MET A 134 9.45 8.65 12.24
CA MET A 134 10.47 7.84 12.92
C MET A 134 11.76 7.70 12.10
N GLU A 135 11.65 7.41 10.80
CA GLU A 135 12.81 7.22 9.92
C GLU A 135 13.60 8.51 9.72
N TYR A 136 12.89 9.62 9.46
CA TYR A 136 13.51 10.91 9.18
C TYR A 136 13.69 11.79 10.44
N HIS A 137 13.39 11.26 11.62
CA HIS A 137 13.55 11.95 12.91
C HIS A 137 12.79 13.28 12.98
N VAL A 138 11.63 13.33 12.34
CA VAL A 138 10.73 14.49 12.30
C VAL A 138 9.66 14.32 13.37
N LYS A 139 9.38 15.39 14.14
CA LYS A 139 8.30 15.35 15.13
C LYS A 139 6.98 15.65 14.44
N PRO A 140 5.90 14.86 14.67
CA PRO A 140 4.61 15.10 14.03
C PRO A 140 4.07 16.52 14.23
N LYS A 141 4.30 17.13 15.40
CA LYS A 141 3.87 18.49 15.72
C LYS A 141 4.61 19.60 14.96
N ASP A 142 5.74 19.30 14.34
CA ASP A 142 6.58 20.26 13.64
C ASP A 142 6.28 20.29 12.12
N ILE A 143 5.35 19.43 11.65
CA ILE A 143 4.95 19.31 10.25
C ILE A 143 3.43 19.36 10.06
N LEU A 144 3.03 19.63 8.83
CA LEU A 144 1.66 19.44 8.34
C LEU A 144 1.58 18.15 7.53
N ILE A 145 0.46 17.44 7.63
CA ILE A 145 0.24 16.16 6.96
C ILE A 145 -1.08 16.23 6.18
N GLU A 146 -1.07 15.77 4.94
CA GLU A 146 -2.28 15.51 4.15
C GLU A 146 -2.21 14.12 3.51
N ASN A 147 -3.17 13.30 3.89
CA ASN A 147 -3.31 11.94 3.44
C ASN A 147 -4.44 11.85 2.43
N ARG A 148 -4.23 11.08 1.36
CA ARG A 148 -5.25 10.86 0.34
C ARG A 148 -5.42 9.41 -0.01
N ILE A 149 -6.66 8.94 0.00
CA ILE A 149 -7.01 7.64 -0.56
C ILE A 149 -7.85 7.85 -1.81
N TYR A 150 -7.41 7.25 -2.91
CA TYR A 150 -8.14 7.25 -4.18
C TYR A 150 -8.86 5.91 -4.32
N GLN A 151 -10.19 5.94 -4.37
CA GLN A 151 -11.01 4.72 -4.51
C GLN A 151 -12.36 5.03 -5.15
N ASN A 152 -12.88 4.13 -5.99
CA ASN A 152 -14.24 4.21 -6.55
C ASN A 152 -14.57 5.56 -7.23
N ASP A 153 -13.57 6.17 -7.86
CA ASP A 153 -13.62 7.46 -8.56
C ASP A 153 -13.84 8.68 -7.64
N ASP A 154 -13.62 8.48 -6.35
CA ASP A 154 -13.62 9.47 -5.28
C ASP A 154 -12.23 9.56 -4.61
N VAL A 155 -12.05 10.64 -3.85
CA VAL A 155 -10.85 10.88 -3.03
C VAL A 155 -11.26 11.21 -1.60
N LEU A 156 -10.79 10.41 -0.64
CA LEU A 156 -10.83 10.74 0.78
C LEU A 156 -9.57 11.53 1.12
N ILE A 157 -9.72 12.66 1.80
CA ILE A 157 -8.62 13.53 2.23
C ILE A 157 -8.70 13.71 3.73
N GLU A 158 -7.60 13.48 4.44
CA GLU A 158 -7.49 13.64 5.89
C GLU A 158 -6.21 14.39 6.25
N THR A 159 -6.26 15.21 7.29
CA THR A 159 -5.11 16.01 7.75
C THR A 159 -4.84 15.70 9.23
N PRO A 160 -4.17 14.58 9.54
CA PRO A 160 -3.95 14.17 10.92
C PRO A 160 -2.99 15.12 11.64
N THR A 161 -3.16 15.22 12.95
CA THR A 161 -2.28 16.00 13.84
C THR A 161 -1.41 15.07 14.68
N ALA A 162 -0.46 15.64 15.42
CA ALA A 162 0.37 14.92 16.37
C ALA A 162 -0.44 14.05 17.36
N ASP A 163 -1.62 14.49 17.78
CA ASP A 163 -2.50 13.74 18.70
C ASP A 163 -2.92 12.37 18.13
N ILE A 164 -2.95 12.21 16.80
CA ILE A 164 -3.24 10.95 16.13
C ILE A 164 -1.95 10.14 15.90
N ILE A 165 -0.86 10.81 15.49
CA ILE A 165 0.37 10.13 15.05
C ILE A 165 1.24 9.69 16.24
N ASP A 166 1.37 10.50 17.29
CA ASP A 166 2.22 10.19 18.45
C ASP A 166 1.82 8.86 19.14
N PRO A 167 0.54 8.54 19.39
CA PRO A 167 0.15 7.24 19.91
C PRO A 167 0.54 6.04 19.03
N ILE A 168 0.56 6.23 17.70
CA ILE A 168 0.96 5.17 16.76
C ILE A 168 2.48 4.95 16.85
N ILE A 169 3.26 6.03 16.90
CA ILE A 169 4.72 5.97 17.09
C ILE A 169 5.06 5.20 18.37
N GLU A 170 4.42 5.53 19.49
CA GLU A 170 4.69 4.86 20.77
C GLU A 170 4.30 3.38 20.74
N LYS A 171 3.19 3.04 20.09
CA LYS A 171 2.76 1.66 19.90
C LYS A 171 3.73 0.84 19.05
N ILE A 172 4.27 1.44 17.97
CA ILE A 172 5.29 0.80 17.13
C ILE A 172 6.54 0.49 17.97
N LYS A 173 7.03 1.45 18.76
CA LYS A 173 8.21 1.24 19.64
C LYS A 173 7.97 0.15 20.68
N GLU A 174 6.81 0.19 21.34
CA GLU A 174 6.42 -0.80 22.35
C GLU A 174 6.42 -2.21 21.76
N PHE A 175 5.74 -2.40 20.64
CA PHE A 175 5.58 -3.73 20.04
C PHE A 175 6.87 -4.25 19.42
N ASP A 176 7.66 -3.38 18.79
CA ASP A 176 8.96 -3.76 18.26
C ASP A 176 9.90 -4.26 19.37
N LYS A 177 9.92 -3.58 20.51
CA LYS A 177 10.69 -4.02 21.68
C LYS A 177 10.23 -5.38 22.19
N ILE A 178 8.91 -5.59 22.32
CA ILE A 178 8.36 -6.89 22.75
C ILE A 178 8.78 -8.00 21.79
N ILE A 179 8.74 -7.76 20.47
CA ILE A 179 9.15 -8.77 19.47
C ILE A 179 10.65 -9.04 19.54
N ALA A 180 11.47 -8.00 19.74
CA ALA A 180 12.91 -8.15 19.89
C ALA A 180 13.27 -8.98 21.13
N ASP A 181 12.56 -8.80 22.25
CA ASP A 181 12.77 -9.56 23.49
C ASP A 181 12.36 -11.03 23.39
N LEU A 182 11.57 -11.42 22.38
CA LEU A 182 11.16 -12.81 22.12
C LEU A 182 12.16 -13.60 21.25
N ARG A 183 13.17 -12.95 20.68
CA ARG A 183 14.19 -13.58 19.82
C ARG A 183 15.44 -13.91 20.63
#